data_AF-A0A926CU85-F1
#
_entry.id   AF-A0A926CU85-F1
#
_cell.length_a   1.000
_cell.length_b   1.000
_cell.length_c   1.000
_cell.angle_alpha   90.00
_cell.angle_beta   90.00
_cell.angle_gamma   90.00
#
_symmetry.space_group_name_H-M   'P 1'
#
loop_
_entity.id
_entity.type
_entity.pdbx_description
1 polymer ?
#
loop_
_entity_poly.entity_id
_entity_poly.type
_entity_poly.pdbx_seq_one_letter_code
_entity_poly.pdbx_strand_id
1 'polypeptide(L)'
;MIYEIHLYVPKTGKLTASMLEWLFQNGQSQEQPEVFWPVRKIKPRRLARLLLQLDPTLIPVPGPGHDVELHFPNEHLGIVLYIHDRGVILFFPYMTYSVYSRLVLGICYTYIRYLYDQAGFWSFDPQLNVLSYADDFQSMEATALLMDRIMPKLLAAEGSADEQGT
;
A
#
# COMPACT_ATOMS: atom_id res chain seq x y z
N MET A 1 14.13 4.52 -1.24
CA MET A 1 13.29 3.33 -1.53
C MET A 1 11.85 3.59 -1.09
N ILE A 2 10.84 3.06 -1.78
CA ILE A 2 9.40 3.23 -1.47
C ILE A 2 8.88 1.95 -0.81
N TYR A 3 8.20 2.09 0.33
CA TYR A 3 7.43 1.03 0.97
C TYR A 3 6.03 0.98 0.37
N GLU A 4 5.50 -0.23 0.21
CA GLU A 4 4.16 -0.45 -0.35
C GLU A 4 3.33 -1.38 0.53
N ILE A 5 2.06 -1.04 0.73
CA ILE A 5 1.08 -1.94 1.34
C ILE A 5 -0.06 -2.14 0.34
N HIS A 6 -0.34 -3.40 0.01
CA HIS A 6 -1.34 -3.78 -0.97
C HIS A 6 -2.67 -4.05 -0.27
N LEU A 7 -3.73 -3.41 -0.74
CA LEU A 7 -5.07 -3.54 -0.19
C LEU A 7 -6.00 -4.17 -1.22
N TYR A 8 -6.66 -5.26 -0.82
CA TYR A 8 -7.56 -6.03 -1.68
C TYR A 8 -8.91 -6.31 -1.02
N VAL A 9 -9.97 -6.40 -1.83
CA VAL A 9 -11.28 -6.86 -1.35
C VAL A 9 -11.53 -8.29 -1.84
N PRO A 10 -11.30 -9.32 -1.03
CA PRO A 10 -11.49 -10.72 -1.43
C PRO A 10 -12.97 -11.03 -1.71
N LYS A 11 -13.25 -11.80 -2.77
CA LYS A 11 -14.63 -12.23 -3.10
C LYS A 11 -15.24 -13.15 -2.04
N THR A 12 -14.39 -13.88 -1.32
CA THR A 12 -14.78 -14.82 -0.25
C THR A 12 -14.93 -14.14 1.12
N GLY A 13 -14.63 -12.84 1.23
CA GLY A 13 -14.58 -12.12 2.51
C GLY A 13 -13.28 -12.30 3.30
N LYS A 14 -12.39 -13.23 2.89
CA LYS A 14 -11.08 -13.45 3.51
C LYS A 14 -9.97 -13.53 2.48
N LEU A 15 -8.90 -12.76 2.65
CA LEU A 15 -7.72 -12.85 1.80
C LEU A 15 -6.86 -14.03 2.25
N THR A 16 -6.34 -14.80 1.30
CA THR A 16 -5.48 -15.97 1.58
C THR A 16 -4.16 -15.88 0.83
N ALA A 17 -3.15 -16.61 1.29
CA ALA A 17 -1.85 -16.68 0.63
C ALA A 17 -1.95 -17.16 -0.84
N SER A 18 -2.79 -18.16 -1.12
CA SER A 18 -3.02 -18.64 -2.49
C SER A 18 -3.66 -17.60 -3.41
N MET A 19 -4.53 -16.73 -2.87
CA MET A 19 -5.08 -15.61 -3.63
C MET A 19 -4.01 -14.58 -3.95
N LEU A 20 -3.14 -14.27 -3.00
CA LEU A 20 -2.00 -13.36 -3.21
C LEU A 20 -1.04 -13.92 -4.26
N GLU A 21 -0.67 -15.20 -4.15
CA GLU A 21 0.17 -15.86 -5.14
C GLU A 21 -0.44 -15.75 -6.54
N TRP A 22 -1.74 -16.02 -6.68
CA TRP A 22 -2.46 -15.85 -7.93
C TRP A 22 -2.40 -14.39 -8.43
N LEU A 23 -2.59 -13.41 -7.55
CA LEU A 23 -2.54 -11.98 -7.88
C LEU A 23 -1.14 -11.52 -8.31
N PHE A 24 -0.07 -12.05 -7.71
CA PHE A 24 1.29 -11.73 -8.14
C PHE A 24 1.61 -12.34 -9.50
N GLN A 25 1.12 -13.56 -9.77
CA GLN A 25 1.35 -14.23 -11.05
C GLN A 25 0.50 -13.65 -12.19
N ASN A 26 -0.73 -13.22 -11.90
CA ASN A 26 -1.73 -12.91 -12.92
C ASN A 26 -2.28 -11.48 -12.86
N GLY A 27 -1.94 -10.70 -11.84
CA GLY A 27 -2.53 -9.40 -11.55
C GLY A 27 -2.30 -8.33 -12.63
N GLN A 28 -1.31 -8.54 -13.50
CA GLN A 28 -1.01 -7.66 -14.64
C GLN A 28 -1.65 -8.17 -15.96
N SER A 29 -2.22 -9.38 -15.98
CA SER A 29 -2.82 -9.95 -17.19
C SER A 29 -4.18 -9.32 -17.46
N GLN A 30 -4.38 -8.85 -18.70
CA GLN A 30 -5.67 -8.38 -19.19
C GLN A 30 -6.54 -9.52 -19.74
N GLU A 31 -5.98 -10.72 -19.90
CA GLU A 31 -6.62 -11.85 -20.55
C GLU A 31 -7.42 -12.73 -19.58
N GLN A 32 -7.20 -12.58 -18.27
CA GLN A 32 -7.84 -13.40 -17.25
C GLN A 32 -9.34 -13.07 -17.11
N PRO A 33 -10.24 -14.05 -17.35
CA PRO A 33 -11.68 -13.83 -17.18
C PRO A 33 -12.05 -13.41 -15.75
N GLU A 34 -13.03 -12.52 -15.61
CA GLU A 34 -13.43 -11.93 -14.33
C GLU A 34 -13.76 -12.96 -13.24
N VAL A 35 -14.29 -14.13 -13.62
CA VAL A 35 -14.66 -15.19 -12.67
C VAL A 35 -13.47 -15.73 -11.89
N PHE A 36 -12.27 -15.75 -12.48
CA PHE A 36 -11.06 -16.32 -11.86
C PHE A 36 -10.36 -15.35 -10.92
N TRP A 37 -10.65 -14.05 -11.01
CA TRP A 37 -10.08 -13.07 -10.09
C TRP A 37 -10.50 -13.38 -8.65
N PRO A 38 -9.58 -13.54 -7.69
CA PRO A 38 -9.93 -13.83 -6.30
C PRO A 38 -10.48 -12.60 -5.56
N VAL A 39 -10.27 -11.41 -6.12
CA VAL A 39 -10.67 -10.12 -5.55
C VAL A 39 -11.77 -9.47 -6.38
N ARG A 40 -12.57 -8.61 -5.74
CA ARG A 40 -13.65 -7.88 -6.39
C ARG A 40 -13.06 -6.79 -7.27
N LYS A 41 -13.67 -6.57 -8.44
CA LYS A 41 -13.39 -5.39 -9.25
C LYS A 41 -13.87 -4.13 -8.54
N ILE A 42 -12.99 -3.14 -8.46
CA ILE A 42 -13.22 -1.83 -7.84
C ILE A 42 -13.56 -0.81 -8.93
N LYS A 43 -14.29 0.24 -8.55
CA LYS A 43 -14.50 1.43 -9.39
C LYS A 43 -13.59 2.55 -8.87
N PRO A 44 -12.39 2.78 -9.44
CA PRO A 44 -11.38 3.67 -8.84
C PRO A 44 -11.92 5.05 -8.47
N ARG A 45 -12.61 5.73 -9.38
CA ARG A 45 -13.22 7.05 -9.13
C ARG A 45 -14.30 7.05 -8.04
N ARG A 46 -15.00 5.94 -7.82
CA ARG A 46 -15.98 5.85 -6.72
C ARG A 46 -15.25 5.69 -5.39
N LEU A 47 -14.20 4.86 -5.35
CA LEU A 47 -13.40 4.66 -4.15
C LEU A 47 -12.60 5.92 -3.78
N ALA A 48 -12.05 6.62 -4.77
CA ALA A 48 -11.37 7.89 -4.56
C ALA A 48 -12.27 8.93 -3.90
N ARG A 49 -13.54 9.04 -4.34
CA ARG A 49 -14.53 9.91 -3.71
C ARG A 49 -14.86 9.52 -2.27
N LEU A 50 -14.85 8.23 -1.95
CA LEU A 50 -15.05 7.74 -0.58
C LEU A 50 -13.87 8.17 0.31
N LEU A 51 -12.64 8.01 -0.19
CA LEU A 51 -11.43 8.45 0.53
C LEU A 51 -11.40 9.97 0.73
N LEU A 52 -11.86 10.75 -0.26
CA LEU A 52 -12.01 12.21 -0.14
C LEU A 52 -13.12 12.64 0.84
N GLN A 53 -14.05 11.75 1.21
CA GLN A 53 -15.01 12.02 2.29
C GLN A 53 -14.37 11.86 3.67
N LEU A 54 -13.43 10.92 3.81
CA LEU A 54 -12.61 10.79 5.02
C LEU A 54 -11.64 11.96 5.14
N ASP A 55 -10.89 12.23 4.07
CA ASP A 55 -9.83 13.23 4.03
C ASP A 55 -9.97 14.11 2.78
N PRO A 56 -10.66 15.26 2.91
CA PRO A 56 -10.84 16.21 1.81
C PRO A 56 -9.54 16.91 1.38
N THR A 57 -8.43 16.74 2.11
CA THR A 57 -7.16 17.41 1.82
C THR A 57 -6.30 16.64 0.81
N LEU A 58 -6.64 15.39 0.52
CA LEU A 58 -5.96 14.59 -0.49
C LEU A 58 -6.06 15.24 -1.87
N ILE A 59 -4.96 15.24 -2.60
CA ILE A 59 -4.84 15.83 -3.93
C ILE A 59 -5.05 14.72 -4.97
N PRO A 60 -6.16 14.73 -5.74
CA PRO A 60 -6.39 13.72 -6.75
C PRO A 60 -5.56 13.99 -8.01
N VAL A 61 -4.87 12.95 -8.47
CA VAL A 61 -4.04 12.95 -9.68
C VAL A 61 -4.51 11.79 -10.58
N PRO A 62 -4.62 11.99 -11.91
CA PRO A 62 -4.94 10.90 -12.83
C PRO A 62 -3.79 9.89 -12.89
N GLY A 63 -4.09 8.62 -12.63
CA GLY A 63 -3.16 7.51 -12.85
C GLY A 63 -3.25 6.95 -14.29
N PRO A 64 -2.49 5.89 -14.60
CA PRO A 64 -2.57 5.20 -15.88
C PRO A 64 -3.99 4.68 -16.19
N GLY A 65 -4.47 4.92 -17.41
CA GLY A 65 -5.77 4.43 -17.87
C GLY A 65 -6.97 5.00 -17.10
N HIS A 66 -7.52 4.22 -16.18
CA HIS A 66 -8.69 4.58 -15.36
C HIS A 66 -8.40 4.64 -13.86
N ASP A 67 -7.12 4.52 -13.51
CA ASP A 67 -6.64 4.54 -12.14
C ASP A 67 -6.62 5.96 -11.59
N VAL A 68 -6.57 6.07 -10.27
CA VAL A 68 -6.58 7.36 -9.56
C VAL A 68 -5.52 7.32 -8.48
N GLU A 69 -4.70 8.36 -8.42
CA GLU A 69 -3.79 8.59 -7.32
C GLU A 69 -4.38 9.65 -6.39
N LEU A 70 -4.27 9.42 -5.08
CA LEU A 70 -4.55 10.42 -4.07
C LEU A 70 -3.26 10.71 -3.30
N HIS A 71 -2.74 11.92 -3.48
CA HIS A 71 -1.49 12.36 -2.87
C HIS A 71 -1.80 13.04 -1.55
N PHE A 72 -1.06 12.69 -0.50
CA PHE A 72 -1.14 13.42 0.76
C PHE A 72 -0.56 14.83 0.56
N PRO A 73 -1.20 15.90 1.07
CA PRO A 73 -0.85 17.28 0.71
C PRO A 73 0.57 17.70 1.12
N ASN A 74 1.17 17.02 2.10
CA ASN A 74 2.56 17.23 2.46
C ASN A 74 3.47 16.27 1.66
N GLU A 75 4.09 16.80 0.60
CA GLU A 75 4.99 16.05 -0.29
C GLU A 75 6.18 15.43 0.45
N HIS A 76 6.63 16.01 1.58
CA HIS A 76 7.73 15.45 2.37
C HIS A 76 7.35 14.10 3.02
N LEU A 77 6.07 13.87 3.31
CA LEU A 77 5.61 12.58 3.82
C LEU A 77 5.62 11.51 2.72
N GLY A 78 5.51 11.91 1.44
CA GLY A 78 5.56 11.01 0.29
C GLY A 78 4.46 9.95 0.26
N ILE A 79 3.33 10.18 0.93
CA ILE A 79 2.23 9.21 1.01
C ILE A 79 1.35 9.34 -0.23
N VAL A 80 1.15 8.22 -0.94
CA VAL A 80 0.27 8.15 -2.11
C VAL A 80 -0.65 6.93 -2.01
N LEU A 81 -1.95 7.12 -2.21
CA LEU A 81 -2.90 6.04 -2.40
C LEU A 81 -3.14 5.84 -3.89
N TYR A 82 -2.56 4.80 -4.47
CA TYR A 82 -2.78 4.41 -5.86
C TYR A 82 -3.97 3.45 -5.96
N ILE A 83 -5.03 3.89 -6.62
CA ILE A 83 -6.31 3.18 -6.71
C ILE A 83 -6.47 2.64 -8.13
N HIS A 84 -6.53 1.32 -8.25
CA HIS A 84 -6.74 0.64 -9.53
C HIS A 84 -7.95 -0.29 -9.48
N ASP A 85 -8.24 -0.98 -10.57
CA ASP A 85 -9.45 -1.79 -10.72
C ASP A 85 -9.46 -3.07 -9.84
N ARG A 86 -8.33 -3.46 -9.23
CA ARG A 86 -8.23 -4.65 -8.37
C ARG A 86 -7.88 -4.35 -6.92
N GLY A 87 -7.41 -3.15 -6.59
CA GLY A 87 -7.00 -2.83 -5.24
C GLY A 87 -6.61 -1.38 -5.04
N VAL A 88 -6.03 -1.13 -3.88
CA VAL A 88 -5.33 0.11 -3.55
C VAL A 88 -3.92 -0.26 -3.14
N ILE A 89 -2.92 0.49 -3.60
CA ILE A 89 -1.55 0.38 -3.12
C ILE A 89 -1.21 1.67 -2.37
N LEU A 90 -0.83 1.52 -1.11
CA LEU A 90 -0.34 2.62 -0.27
C LEU A 90 1.17 2.70 -0.43
N PHE A 91 1.65 3.80 -1.01
CA PHE A 91 3.08 4.09 -1.12
C PHE A 91 3.50 5.10 -0.06
N PHE A 92 4.67 4.90 0.54
CA PHE A 92 5.31 5.87 1.42
C PHE A 92 6.82 5.60 1.51
N PRO A 93 7.67 6.60 1.84
CA PRO A 93 9.12 6.39 1.90
C PRO A 93 9.53 5.39 3.00
N TYR A 94 10.60 4.64 2.76
CA TYR A 94 11.32 3.97 3.87
C TYR A 94 11.94 5.02 4.79
N MET A 95 11.80 4.84 6.10
CA MET A 95 12.27 5.79 7.11
C MET A 95 12.87 5.05 8.31
N THR A 96 13.98 5.54 8.85
CA THR A 96 14.54 5.05 10.12
C THR A 96 13.61 5.32 11.30
N TYR A 97 13.66 4.47 12.33
CA TYR A 97 12.86 4.60 13.56
C TYR A 97 12.96 5.99 14.11
N SER A 98 11.85 6.69 14.10
CA SER A 98 11.75 8.00 14.71
C SER A 98 10.28 8.32 14.94
N VAL A 99 10.02 9.41 15.63
CA VAL A 99 8.66 9.97 15.75
C VAL A 99 8.03 10.16 14.36
N TYR A 100 8.85 10.45 13.35
CA TYR A 100 8.41 10.65 11.98
C TYR A 100 7.86 9.37 11.33
N SER A 101 8.55 8.22 11.46
CA SER A 101 8.08 6.96 10.90
C SER A 101 6.76 6.50 11.55
N ARG A 102 6.61 6.72 12.87
CA ARG A 102 5.35 6.44 13.59
C ARG A 102 4.19 7.31 13.10
N LEU A 103 4.45 8.59 12.80
CA LEU A 103 3.43 9.49 12.28
C LEU A 103 2.96 9.05 10.89
N VAL A 104 3.90 8.74 10.00
CA VAL A 104 3.60 8.29 8.64
C VAL A 104 2.84 6.96 8.66
N LEU A 105 3.31 5.99 9.45
CA LEU A 105 2.60 4.73 9.63
C LEU A 105 1.21 4.95 10.23
N GLY A 106 1.06 5.83 11.22
CA GLY A 106 -0.25 6.17 11.80
C GLY A 106 -1.24 6.71 10.76
N ILE A 107 -0.78 7.57 9.84
CA ILE A 107 -1.58 8.07 8.72
C ILE A 107 -1.96 6.91 7.78
N CYS A 108 -0.99 6.12 7.32
CA CYS A 108 -1.24 4.99 6.42
C CYS A 108 -2.25 4.00 7.01
N TYR A 109 -2.07 3.59 8.27
CA TYR A 109 -2.97 2.66 8.95
C TYR A 109 -4.36 3.24 9.21
N THR A 110 -4.50 4.58 9.30
CA THR A 110 -5.82 5.22 9.34
C THR A 110 -6.60 4.98 8.05
N TYR A 111 -5.97 5.10 6.87
CA TYR A 111 -6.62 4.79 5.60
C TYR A 111 -6.92 3.30 5.44
N ILE A 112 -6.00 2.42 5.86
CA ILE A 112 -6.22 0.97 5.85
C ILE A 112 -7.45 0.62 6.69
N ARG A 113 -7.52 1.15 7.91
CA ARG A 113 -8.65 0.90 8.82
C ARG A 113 -9.97 1.40 8.24
N TYR A 114 -9.98 2.60 7.69
CA TYR A 114 -11.18 3.16 7.08
C TYR A 114 -11.65 2.32 5.87
N LEU A 115 -10.74 1.92 4.99
CA LEU A 115 -11.05 1.07 3.83
C LEU A 115 -11.55 -0.31 4.26
N TYR A 116 -10.99 -0.85 5.34
CA TYR A 116 -11.50 -2.06 5.97
C TYR A 116 -12.96 -1.87 6.41
N ASP A 117 -13.25 -0.86 7.24
CA ASP A 117 -14.59 -0.65 7.82
C ASP A 117 -15.65 -0.35 6.75
N GLN A 118 -15.30 0.39 5.70
CA GLN A 118 -16.25 0.82 4.67
C GLN A 118 -16.45 -0.18 3.52
N ALA A 119 -15.41 -0.96 3.19
CA ALA A 119 -15.40 -1.75 1.96
C ALA A 119 -14.84 -3.17 2.12
N GLY A 120 -14.43 -3.57 3.32
CA GLY A 120 -13.95 -4.92 3.61
C GLY A 120 -12.57 -5.21 3.02
N PHE A 121 -11.71 -4.19 2.92
CA PHE A 121 -10.33 -4.37 2.47
C PHE A 121 -9.50 -5.17 3.47
N TRP A 122 -8.64 -6.02 2.92
CA TRP A 122 -7.56 -6.72 3.61
C TRP A 122 -6.23 -6.12 3.19
N SER A 123 -5.27 -6.07 4.10
CA SER A 123 -3.91 -5.60 3.80
C SER A 123 -2.95 -6.76 3.66
N PHE A 124 -2.06 -6.63 2.69
CA PHE A 124 -0.89 -7.46 2.52
C PHE A 124 0.34 -6.56 2.47
N ASP A 125 1.32 -6.89 3.27
CA ASP A 125 2.64 -6.25 3.31
C ASP A 125 3.64 -7.16 2.60
N PRO A 126 4.06 -6.83 1.36
CA PRO A 126 4.99 -7.64 0.59
C PRO A 126 6.39 -7.75 1.22
N GLN A 127 6.84 -6.72 1.94
CA GLN A 127 8.16 -6.65 2.54
C GLN A 127 8.28 -7.56 3.76
N LEU A 128 7.22 -7.64 4.56
CA LEU A 128 7.12 -8.52 5.73
C LEU A 128 6.52 -9.90 5.43
N ASN A 129 5.90 -10.05 4.25
CA ASN A 129 5.05 -11.19 3.91
C ASN A 129 3.94 -11.43 4.95
N VAL A 130 3.28 -10.34 5.37
CA VAL A 130 2.22 -10.36 6.39
C VAL A 130 0.89 -10.02 5.76
N LEU A 131 -0.10 -10.87 6.03
CA LEU A 131 -1.49 -10.66 5.66
C LEU A 131 -2.26 -10.30 6.93
N SER A 132 -2.89 -9.13 6.95
CA SER A 132 -3.62 -8.63 8.12
C SER A 132 -5.04 -8.20 7.76
N TYR A 133 -5.91 -8.29 8.76
CA TYR A 133 -7.32 -7.93 8.71
C TYR A 133 -7.61 -6.89 9.76
N ALA A 134 -8.14 -5.75 9.33
CA ALA A 134 -8.75 -4.72 10.18
C ALA A 134 -7.82 -3.97 11.17
N ASP A 135 -6.85 -4.64 11.75
CA ASP A 135 -6.00 -4.14 12.82
C ASP A 135 -4.79 -5.05 12.93
N ASP A 136 -3.62 -4.47 12.88
CA ASP A 136 -2.54 -4.96 13.71
C ASP A 136 -1.65 -3.75 14.06
N PHE A 137 -1.93 -3.13 15.20
CA PHE A 137 -0.91 -2.30 15.86
C PHE A 137 0.43 -3.06 15.98
N GLN A 138 0.37 -4.41 16.07
CA GLN A 138 1.53 -5.30 15.97
C GLN A 138 2.23 -5.23 14.60
N SER A 139 1.49 -5.12 13.51
CA SER A 139 2.03 -4.96 12.15
C SER A 139 2.62 -3.57 11.97
N MET A 140 2.05 -2.54 12.59
CA MET A 140 2.66 -1.20 12.59
C MET A 140 4.02 -1.21 13.29
N GLU A 141 4.14 -1.88 14.44
CA GLU A 141 5.40 -2.00 15.16
C GLU A 141 6.41 -2.90 14.43
N ALA A 142 5.96 -4.03 13.86
CA ALA A 142 6.79 -4.91 13.04
C ALA A 142 7.32 -4.20 11.78
N THR A 143 6.48 -3.39 11.12
CA THR A 143 6.86 -2.55 9.97
C THR A 143 7.94 -1.56 10.38
N ALA A 144 7.74 -0.85 11.49
CA ALA A 144 8.71 0.11 11.98
C ALA A 144 10.07 -0.57 12.31
N LEU A 145 10.06 -1.72 12.99
CA LEU A 145 11.27 -2.49 13.29
C LEU A 145 11.98 -3.03 12.02
N LEU A 146 11.22 -3.41 10.98
CA LEU A 146 11.81 -3.83 9.72
C LEU A 146 12.53 -2.66 9.04
N MET A 147 11.89 -1.49 8.97
CA MET A 147 12.49 -0.30 8.38
C MET A 147 13.82 0.03 9.04
N ASP A 148 13.92 -0.09 10.36
CA ASP A 148 15.15 0.15 11.12
C ASP A 148 16.28 -0.80 10.79
N ARG A 149 15.96 -2.08 10.59
CA ARG A 149 16.97 -3.11 10.31
C ARG A 149 17.52 -2.98 8.90
N ILE A 150 16.68 -2.54 7.97
CA ILE A 150 17.01 -2.47 6.56
C ILE A 150 17.68 -1.13 6.22
N MET A 151 17.26 -0.01 6.82
CA MET A 151 17.79 1.32 6.49
C MET A 151 19.32 1.46 6.60
N PRO A 152 20.00 0.99 7.65
CA PRO A 152 21.46 1.05 7.73
C PRO A 152 22.16 0.27 6.60
N LYS A 153 21.59 -0.86 6.17
CA LYS A 153 22.13 -1.66 5.07
C LYS A 153 21.92 -0.95 3.73
N LEU A 154 20.80 -0.24 3.57
CA LEU A 154 20.51 0.53 2.36
C LEU A 154 21.42 1.75 2.24
N LEU A 155 21.61 2.51 3.31
CA LEU A 155 22.54 3.65 3.31
C LEU A 155 23.99 3.22 3.02
N ALA A 156 24.40 2.04 3.51
CA ALA A 156 25.71 1.47 3.20
C ALA A 156 25.83 1.02 1.74
N ALA A 157 24.76 0.46 1.16
CA ALA A 157 24.74 0.02 -0.24
C ALA A 157 24.71 1.21 -1.22
N GLU A 158 23.96 2.27 -0.91
CA GLU A 158 23.95 3.52 -1.70
C GLU A 158 25.32 4.23 -1.63
N GLY A 159 25.97 4.26 -0.46
CA GLY A 159 27.33 4.81 -0.32
C GLY A 159 28.42 4.04 -1.08
N SER A 160 28.25 2.72 -1.25
CA SER A 160 29.20 1.89 -2.02
C SER A 160 29.06 2.00 -3.54
N ALA A 161 27.92 2.49 -4.03
CA ALA A 161 27.68 2.68 -5.47
C ALA A 161 28.39 3.94 -6.01
N ASP A 162 28.60 4.95 -5.16
CA ASP A 162 29.32 6.18 -5.51
C ASP A 162 30.86 6.00 -5.50
N GLU A 163 31.40 5.02 -4.77
CA GLU A 163 32.86 4.77 -4.74
C GLU A 163 33.38 3.89 -5.89
N GLN A 164 32.51 3.31 -6.72
CA GLN A 164 32.92 2.52 -7.90
C GLN A 164 32.83 3.30 -9.22
N GLY A 165 32.52 4.59 -9.16
CA GLY A 165 32.44 5.50 -10.29
C GLY A 165 33.54 6.57 -10.29
N THR A 166 34.81 6.18 -10.23
CA THR A 166 35.95 7.04 -10.64
C THR A 166 37.02 6.25 -11.37
#